data_AF-M1KIJ7-F1
#
_entry.id   AF-M1KIJ7-F1
#
_cell.length_a   1.000
_cell.length_b   1.000
_cell.length_c   1.000
_cell.angle_alpha   90.00
_cell.angle_beta   90.00
_cell.angle_gamma   90.00
#
_symmetry.space_group_name_H-M   'P 1'
#
loop_
_entity.id
_entity.type
_entity.pdbx_description
1 polymer ?
#
loop_
_entity_poly.entity_id
_entity_poly.type
_entity_poly.pdbx_seq_one_letter_code
_entity_poly.pdbx_strand_id
1 'polypeptide(L)'
;MGNLKAHLRMFFKKHAEPEPLRVEEKLSLLSNRLDSSIYYEDRLDALNRILEMSKAHPIEAGVYTLQDVIHSMERMEDVSIHLGILKNILNCAHKMEFIDIVVKNPESLKVLCNCIRSGKSEKEVYDLLCTLSVSESFPDRIIGIPNIAYYCVQMAKDGRIGLIPRLSCHDSNFKRELTFMGIFENLLKVLQDRFSKDAMSTLALLLRDCSFNQNYFDELQWDLILRYIDKHADEVFDVLSALIDFKNVEFKKLQSSVYGKISLTPALKFRRWGLVYLMVRDNQSYTEELLGTPVLSKMEEDLSRGISNRRRNEIYLLIDYLLLSSDLDVSRLDSYKVYTMKSLREQQIPTNDLIEGAFEIVAQFDSREESETFDALIFVIFNFERSRAEKMISVFSGIFEDYTKPKLHRSLCLIILLMLETPVDRISTNHYAADHLLREARFLLCSTGLDKRFYLTNEMVDILVNNIGDLIHGG
;
A
#
# COMPACT_ATOMS: atom_id res chain seq x y z
N MET A 1 -62.03 69.78 2.22
CA MET A 1 -61.19 68.89 1.37
C MET A 1 -59.68 69.00 1.69
N GLY A 2 -59.28 69.21 2.95
CA GLY A 2 -57.85 69.33 3.34
C GLY A 2 -57.29 68.14 4.13
N ASN A 3 -58.12 67.34 4.80
CA ASN A 3 -57.66 66.31 5.74
C ASN A 3 -57.54 64.88 5.17
N LEU A 4 -58.00 64.62 3.93
CA LEU A 4 -57.87 63.30 3.31
C LEU A 4 -56.49 63.08 2.64
N LYS A 5 -55.82 64.16 2.22
CA LYS A 5 -54.49 64.11 1.58
C LYS A 5 -53.34 63.87 2.58
N ALA A 6 -53.54 64.21 3.86
CA ALA A 6 -52.53 63.99 4.90
C ALA A 6 -52.48 62.52 5.36
N HIS A 7 -53.63 61.84 5.45
CA HIS A 7 -53.70 60.42 5.80
C HIS A 7 -53.15 59.50 4.69
N LEU A 8 -53.41 59.82 3.42
CA LEU A 8 -52.87 59.05 2.28
C LEU A 8 -51.35 59.24 2.06
N ARG A 9 -50.76 60.35 2.53
CA ARG A 9 -49.30 60.57 2.49
C ARG A 9 -48.53 59.82 3.57
N MET A 10 -49.18 59.42 4.67
CA MET A 10 -48.53 58.58 5.69
C MET A 10 -48.45 57.10 5.29
N PHE A 11 -49.33 56.63 4.39
CA PHE A 11 -49.33 55.23 3.93
C PHE A 11 -48.27 54.90 2.86
N PHE A 12 -47.76 55.92 2.16
CA PHE A 12 -46.68 55.78 1.16
C PHE A 12 -45.47 56.62 1.55
N LYS A 13 -44.93 56.40 2.76
CA LYS A 13 -43.50 56.65 2.94
C LYS A 13 -42.80 55.73 1.93
N LYS A 14 -42.11 56.32 0.94
CA LYS A 14 -41.05 55.62 0.23
C LYS A 14 -40.12 55.10 1.32
N HIS A 15 -40.24 53.82 1.65
CA HIS A 15 -39.23 53.13 2.42
C HIS A 15 -37.91 53.40 1.68
N ALA A 16 -36.91 53.91 2.41
CA ALA A 16 -35.56 53.99 1.87
C ALA A 16 -35.24 52.61 1.27
N GLU A 17 -34.68 52.59 0.06
CA GLU A 17 -34.20 51.32 -0.50
C GLU A 17 -33.35 50.65 0.57
N PRO A 18 -33.70 49.41 0.98
CA PRO A 18 -32.94 48.74 2.02
C PRO A 18 -31.48 48.67 1.59
N GLU A 19 -30.56 48.94 2.51
CA GLU A 19 -29.13 48.82 2.23
C GLU A 19 -28.85 47.46 1.56
N PRO A 20 -27.98 47.42 0.53
CA PRO A 20 -27.71 46.16 -0.16
C PRO A 20 -27.19 45.15 0.86
N LEU A 21 -27.99 44.10 1.09
CA LEU A 21 -27.64 43.02 2.03
C LEU A 21 -26.22 42.52 1.75
N ARG A 22 -25.50 42.22 2.83
CA ARG A 22 -24.17 41.63 2.71
C ARG A 22 -24.26 40.23 2.08
N VAL A 23 -23.14 39.76 1.54
CA VAL A 23 -23.08 38.48 0.81
C VAL A 23 -23.54 37.33 1.70
N GLU A 24 -23.14 37.35 2.97
CA GLU A 24 -23.48 36.37 4.00
C GLU A 24 -24.99 36.34 4.27
N GLU A 25 -25.61 37.51 4.44
CA GLU A 25 -27.05 37.65 4.70
C GLU A 25 -27.87 37.17 3.51
N LYS A 26 -27.44 37.48 2.29
CA LYS A 26 -28.07 36.99 1.06
C LYS A 26 -27.98 35.46 0.96
N LEU A 27 -26.80 34.89 1.20
CA LEU A 27 -26.61 33.43 1.15
C LEU A 27 -27.43 32.72 2.22
N SER A 28 -27.50 33.25 3.45
CA SER A 28 -28.33 32.69 4.52
C SER A 28 -29.83 32.71 4.15
N LEU A 29 -30.33 33.80 3.57
CA LEU A 29 -31.71 33.88 3.09
C LEU A 29 -31.99 32.87 1.96
N LEU A 30 -31.06 32.71 1.02
CA LEU A 30 -31.17 31.73 -0.06
C LEU A 30 -31.14 30.30 0.48
N SER A 31 -30.27 30.02 1.46
CA SER A 31 -30.19 28.72 2.14
C SER A 31 -31.51 28.36 2.82
N ASN A 32 -32.09 29.31 3.57
CA ASN A 32 -33.39 29.13 4.21
C ASN A 32 -34.49 28.82 3.18
N ARG A 33 -34.48 29.47 2.01
CA ARG A 33 -35.44 29.17 0.93
C ARG A 33 -35.29 27.74 0.39
N LEU A 34 -34.06 27.19 0.31
CA LEU A 34 -33.86 25.81 -0.11
C LEU A 34 -34.56 24.82 0.83
N ASP A 35 -34.47 25.05 2.14
CA ASP A 35 -35.04 24.13 3.12
C ASP A 35 -36.54 24.39 3.37
N SER A 36 -36.97 25.65 3.48
CA SER A 36 -38.33 25.99 3.94
C SER A 36 -39.36 26.09 2.81
N SER A 37 -38.94 26.31 1.57
CA SER A 37 -39.89 26.56 0.48
C SER A 37 -40.65 25.29 0.09
N ILE A 38 -41.96 25.40 -0.14
CA ILE A 38 -42.80 24.30 -0.64
C ILE A 38 -42.81 24.21 -2.17
N TYR A 39 -42.37 25.26 -2.87
CA TYR A 39 -42.44 25.36 -4.33
C TYR A 39 -41.09 24.96 -4.96
N TYR A 40 -41.15 24.12 -5.99
CA TYR A 40 -39.97 23.64 -6.70
C TYR A 40 -39.23 24.79 -7.41
N GLU A 41 -39.98 25.69 -8.04
CA GLU A 41 -39.46 26.83 -8.80
C GLU A 41 -38.71 27.82 -7.90
N ASP A 42 -39.18 28.00 -6.66
CA ASP A 42 -38.55 28.87 -5.69
C ASP A 42 -37.20 28.31 -5.20
N ARG A 43 -37.13 26.99 -4.97
CA ARG A 43 -35.86 26.31 -4.68
C ARG A 43 -34.91 26.40 -5.87
N LEU A 44 -35.41 26.25 -7.09
CA LEU A 44 -34.61 26.36 -8.31
C LEU A 44 -34.04 27.77 -8.50
N ASP A 45 -34.83 28.83 -8.29
CA ASP A 45 -34.32 30.22 -8.29
C ASP A 45 -33.26 30.43 -7.22
N ALA A 46 -33.48 29.92 -6.00
CA ALA A 46 -32.51 30.01 -4.92
C ALA A 46 -31.18 29.32 -5.29
N LEU A 47 -31.22 28.10 -5.84
CA LEU A 47 -30.04 27.38 -6.31
C LEU A 47 -29.28 28.13 -7.40
N ASN A 48 -29.98 28.70 -8.39
CA ASN A 48 -29.33 29.46 -9.46
C ASN A 48 -28.59 30.69 -8.92
N ARG A 49 -29.19 31.42 -7.97
CA ARG A 49 -28.53 32.56 -7.33
C ARG A 49 -27.34 32.13 -6.48
N ILE A 50 -27.45 31.02 -5.75
CA ILE A 50 -26.31 30.47 -5.00
C ILE A 50 -25.20 30.05 -5.97
N LEU A 51 -25.52 29.46 -7.13
CA LEU A 51 -24.54 29.12 -8.15
C LEU A 51 -23.77 30.34 -8.65
N GLU A 52 -24.47 31.43 -8.98
CA GLU A 52 -23.83 32.69 -9.39
C GLU A 52 -22.91 33.23 -8.29
N MET A 53 -23.40 33.27 -7.05
CA MET A 53 -22.62 33.76 -5.91
C MET A 53 -21.43 32.87 -5.59
N SER A 54 -21.55 31.54 -5.71
CA SER A 54 -20.47 30.59 -5.46
C SER A 54 -19.28 30.74 -6.41
N LYS A 55 -19.49 31.29 -7.61
CA LYS A 55 -18.39 31.59 -8.55
C LYS A 55 -17.55 32.79 -8.09
N ALA A 56 -18.18 33.79 -7.50
CA ALA A 56 -17.53 35.01 -7.05
C ALA A 56 -17.02 34.92 -5.59
N HIS A 57 -17.78 34.22 -4.73
CA HIS A 57 -17.61 34.13 -3.29
C HIS A 57 -17.72 32.67 -2.82
N PRO A 58 -16.79 31.78 -3.23
CA PRO A 58 -16.90 30.35 -2.97
C PRO A 58 -16.75 29.97 -1.49
N ILE A 59 -16.00 30.76 -0.71
CA ILE A 59 -15.79 30.49 0.72
C ILE A 59 -17.07 30.79 1.49
N GLU A 60 -17.66 31.97 1.26
CA GLU A 60 -18.91 32.39 1.88
C GLU A 60 -20.05 31.44 1.47
N ALA A 61 -20.13 31.06 0.18
CA ALA A 61 -21.09 30.06 -0.27
C ALA A 61 -20.91 28.72 0.47
N GLY A 62 -19.67 28.28 0.67
CA GLY A 62 -19.37 27.07 1.45
C GLY A 62 -19.79 27.18 2.92
N VAL A 63 -19.50 28.29 3.58
CA VAL A 63 -19.84 28.49 5.01
C VAL A 63 -21.35 28.52 5.23
N TYR A 64 -22.10 29.21 4.36
CA TYR A 64 -23.51 29.50 4.61
C TYR A 64 -24.49 28.55 3.94
N THR A 65 -24.09 27.80 2.91
CA THR A 65 -25.05 27.03 2.09
C THR A 65 -24.70 25.56 1.87
N LEU A 66 -23.46 25.13 2.16
CA LEU A 66 -22.95 23.80 1.77
C LEU A 66 -23.87 22.64 2.18
N GLN A 67 -24.30 22.62 3.45
CA GLN A 67 -25.14 21.54 3.96
C GLN A 67 -26.53 21.56 3.31
N ASP A 68 -27.18 22.72 3.26
CA ASP A 68 -28.53 22.83 2.72
C ASP A 68 -28.56 22.55 1.21
N VAL A 69 -27.52 22.95 0.49
CA VAL A 69 -27.31 22.56 -0.91
C VAL A 69 -27.29 21.03 -1.00
N ILE A 70 -26.45 20.33 -0.24
CA ILE A 70 -26.39 18.85 -0.28
C ILE A 70 -27.76 18.25 0.05
N HIS A 71 -28.38 18.60 1.18
CA HIS A 71 -29.67 18.01 1.59
C HIS A 71 -30.78 18.28 0.57
N SER A 72 -30.79 19.44 -0.08
CA SER A 72 -31.80 19.76 -1.09
C SER A 72 -31.74 18.86 -2.34
N MET A 73 -30.62 18.17 -2.59
CA MET A 73 -30.49 17.21 -3.70
C MET A 73 -31.50 16.06 -3.62
N GLU A 74 -31.95 15.68 -2.42
CA GLU A 74 -32.98 14.64 -2.27
C GLU A 74 -34.33 15.09 -2.86
N ARG A 75 -34.62 16.39 -2.75
CA ARG A 75 -35.91 16.99 -3.10
C ARG A 75 -35.97 17.47 -4.56
N MET A 76 -34.86 17.45 -5.28
CA MET A 76 -34.75 17.96 -6.66
C MET A 76 -34.54 16.80 -7.64
N GLU A 77 -35.19 16.85 -8.82
CA GLU A 77 -35.03 15.83 -9.87
C GLU A 77 -33.66 15.92 -10.55
N ASP A 78 -33.27 17.15 -10.93
CA ASP A 78 -31.94 17.46 -11.46
C ASP A 78 -31.05 18.05 -10.36
N VAL A 79 -29.81 17.55 -10.28
CA VAL A 79 -28.80 17.96 -9.31
C VAL A 79 -27.59 18.64 -9.96
N SER A 80 -27.67 18.95 -11.26
CA SER A 80 -26.60 19.60 -12.03
C SER A 80 -26.15 20.94 -11.42
N ILE A 81 -27.10 21.76 -10.95
CA ILE A 81 -26.82 23.04 -10.31
C ILE A 81 -26.11 22.84 -8.96
N HIS A 82 -26.54 21.86 -8.15
CA HIS A 82 -25.89 21.51 -6.89
C HIS A 82 -24.45 21.10 -7.11
N LEU A 83 -24.20 20.22 -8.07
CA LEU A 83 -22.86 19.78 -8.44
C LEU A 83 -22.00 20.96 -8.90
N GLY A 84 -22.57 21.92 -9.63
CA GLY A 84 -21.91 23.17 -10.00
C GLY A 84 -21.50 24.02 -8.79
N ILE A 85 -22.40 24.18 -7.82
CA ILE A 85 -22.13 24.90 -6.56
C ILE A 85 -21.02 24.20 -5.77
N LEU A 86 -21.16 22.89 -5.54
CA LEU A 86 -20.19 22.09 -4.80
C LEU A 86 -18.82 22.12 -5.46
N LYS A 87 -18.76 22.04 -6.78
CA LYS A 87 -17.51 22.17 -7.54
C LYS A 87 -16.84 23.53 -7.32
N ASN A 88 -17.59 24.62 -7.26
CA ASN A 88 -17.01 25.94 -7.00
C ASN A 88 -16.47 26.04 -5.57
N ILE A 89 -17.23 25.55 -4.58
CA ILE A 89 -16.83 25.53 -3.16
C ILE A 89 -15.57 24.68 -2.97
N LEU A 90 -15.53 23.46 -3.52
CA LEU A 90 -14.42 22.52 -3.36
C LEU A 90 -13.16 22.90 -4.18
N ASN A 91 -13.23 23.93 -5.03
CA ASN A 91 -12.08 24.47 -5.75
C ASN A 91 -11.51 25.75 -5.13
N CYS A 92 -11.96 26.16 -3.94
CA CYS A 92 -11.42 27.32 -3.24
C CYS A 92 -10.17 27.00 -2.40
N ALA A 93 -9.56 28.04 -1.81
CA ALA A 93 -8.39 27.89 -0.92
C ALA A 93 -8.68 27.00 0.31
N HIS A 94 -9.90 27.05 0.84
CA HIS A 94 -10.35 26.30 2.02
C HIS A 94 -10.95 24.92 1.70
N LYS A 95 -10.65 24.36 0.51
CA LYS A 95 -11.27 23.10 0.04
C LYS A 95 -11.19 21.94 1.04
N MET A 96 -10.08 21.80 1.78
CA MET A 96 -9.91 20.68 2.71
C MET A 96 -10.85 20.77 3.91
N GLU A 97 -11.09 21.99 4.42
CA GLU A 97 -12.03 22.23 5.51
C GLU A 97 -13.46 21.88 5.08
N PHE A 98 -13.86 22.27 3.86
CA PHE A 98 -15.17 21.92 3.32
C PHE A 98 -15.32 20.42 3.05
N ILE A 99 -14.28 19.76 2.51
CA ILE A 99 -14.29 18.30 2.37
C ILE A 99 -14.53 17.66 3.74
N ASP A 100 -13.78 18.06 4.77
CA ASP A 100 -13.93 17.50 6.11
C ASP A 100 -15.32 17.77 6.72
N ILE A 101 -15.90 18.94 6.48
CA ILE A 101 -17.28 19.25 6.91
C ILE A 101 -18.28 18.29 6.27
N VAL A 102 -18.16 18.03 4.96
CA VAL A 102 -19.04 17.08 4.25
C VAL A 102 -18.84 15.67 4.77
N VAL A 103 -17.59 15.22 4.89
CA VAL A 103 -17.27 13.84 5.26
C VAL A 103 -17.62 13.53 6.72
N LYS A 104 -17.46 14.49 7.63
CA LYS A 104 -17.84 14.34 9.04
C LYS A 104 -19.35 14.28 9.24
N ASN A 105 -20.15 14.74 8.29
CA ASN A 105 -21.61 14.64 8.34
C ASN A 105 -22.12 13.36 7.64
N PRO A 106 -22.60 12.34 8.37
CA PRO A 106 -23.08 11.10 7.77
C PRO A 106 -24.29 11.30 6.85
N GLU A 107 -25.15 12.28 7.16
CA GLU A 107 -26.34 12.55 6.35
C GLU A 107 -25.95 13.10 4.98
N SER A 108 -24.93 13.97 4.89
CA SER A 108 -24.44 14.46 3.60
C SER A 108 -24.00 13.32 2.68
N LEU A 109 -23.22 12.36 3.20
CA LEU A 109 -22.77 11.21 2.43
C LEU A 109 -23.93 10.29 2.02
N LYS A 110 -24.92 10.09 2.91
CA LYS A 110 -26.13 9.32 2.58
C LYS A 110 -26.92 9.97 1.44
N VAL A 111 -27.09 11.29 1.45
CA VAL A 111 -27.77 12.03 0.38
C VAL A 111 -27.06 11.83 -0.96
N LEU A 112 -25.73 11.94 -1.00
CA LEU A 112 -24.95 11.70 -2.22
C LEU A 112 -25.12 10.25 -2.72
N CYS A 113 -25.02 9.26 -1.84
CA CYS A 113 -25.27 7.86 -2.20
C CYS A 113 -26.71 7.61 -2.67
N ASN A 114 -27.70 8.30 -2.09
CA ASN A 114 -29.09 8.23 -2.53
C ASN A 114 -29.30 8.82 -3.93
N CYS A 115 -28.53 9.85 -4.31
CA CYS A 115 -28.56 10.40 -5.66
C CYS A 115 -28.08 9.36 -6.68
N ILE A 116 -26.99 8.64 -6.39
CA ILE A 116 -26.52 7.52 -7.23
C ILE A 116 -27.62 6.44 -7.32
N ARG A 117 -28.20 6.04 -6.19
CA ARG A 117 -29.26 5.02 -6.15
C ARG A 117 -30.48 5.38 -7.01
N SER A 118 -30.79 6.66 -7.12
CA SER A 118 -31.96 7.18 -7.83
C SER A 118 -31.67 7.59 -9.27
N GLY A 119 -30.47 7.34 -9.80
CA GLY A 119 -30.11 7.68 -11.17
C GLY A 119 -29.80 9.16 -11.41
N LYS A 120 -29.69 9.98 -10.35
CA LYS A 120 -29.50 11.43 -10.46
C LYS A 120 -28.02 11.76 -10.65
N SER A 121 -27.62 12.02 -11.90
CA SER A 121 -26.23 12.40 -12.25
C SER A 121 -25.19 11.45 -11.62
N GLU A 122 -25.44 10.14 -11.73
CA GLU A 122 -24.70 9.10 -10.99
C GLU A 122 -23.18 9.25 -11.11
N LYS A 123 -22.70 9.57 -12.32
CA LYS A 123 -21.28 9.67 -12.65
C LYS A 123 -20.63 10.87 -11.99
N GLU A 124 -21.28 12.03 -12.08
CA GLU A 124 -20.80 13.28 -11.51
C GLU A 124 -20.85 13.26 -9.98
N VAL A 125 -21.86 12.60 -9.38
CA VAL A 125 -21.92 12.38 -7.94
C VAL A 125 -20.82 11.41 -7.49
N TYR A 126 -20.53 10.36 -8.27
CA TYR A 126 -19.40 9.47 -7.98
C TYR A 126 -18.04 10.18 -8.07
N ASP A 127 -17.86 11.11 -9.02
CA ASP A 127 -16.66 11.94 -9.13
C ASP A 127 -16.52 12.89 -7.94
N LEU A 128 -17.64 13.42 -7.44
CA LEU A 128 -17.67 14.18 -6.20
C LEU A 128 -17.23 13.32 -5.01
N LEU A 129 -17.73 12.08 -4.88
CA LEU A 129 -17.27 11.15 -3.85
C LEU A 129 -15.76 10.87 -3.97
N CYS A 130 -15.24 10.71 -5.19
CA CYS A 130 -13.79 10.60 -5.42
C CYS A 130 -13.03 11.83 -4.90
N THR A 131 -13.57 13.03 -5.10
CA THR A 131 -12.99 14.29 -4.61
C THR A 131 -13.01 14.35 -3.08
N LEU A 132 -14.13 13.98 -2.46
CA LEU A 132 -14.27 13.92 -1.00
C LEU A 132 -13.38 12.84 -0.38
N SER A 133 -13.03 11.82 -1.17
CA SER A 133 -12.22 10.71 -0.69
C SER A 133 -10.88 11.16 -0.16
N VAL A 134 -10.34 12.31 -0.55
CA VAL A 134 -9.04 12.83 -0.06
C VAL A 134 -8.97 12.91 1.48
N SER A 135 -10.08 13.13 2.18
CA SER A 135 -10.12 13.15 3.66
C SER A 135 -9.78 11.78 4.26
N GLU A 136 -8.92 11.77 5.28
CA GLU A 136 -8.55 10.54 6.01
C GLU A 136 -9.74 9.86 6.66
N SER A 137 -10.75 10.63 7.08
CA SER A 137 -11.97 10.11 7.70
C SER A 137 -12.97 9.51 6.72
N PHE A 138 -12.76 9.67 5.40
CA PHE A 138 -13.72 9.25 4.39
C PHE A 138 -14.02 7.74 4.39
N PRO A 139 -13.01 6.84 4.39
CA PRO A 139 -13.27 5.39 4.33
C PRO A 139 -14.16 4.91 5.48
N ASP A 140 -13.86 5.32 6.72
CA ASP A 140 -14.63 4.96 7.91
C ASP A 140 -16.10 5.38 7.82
N ARG A 141 -16.37 6.52 7.16
CA ARG A 141 -17.72 7.08 7.07
C ARG A 141 -18.52 6.48 5.92
N ILE A 142 -17.87 6.21 4.79
CA ILE A 142 -18.58 5.76 3.58
C ILE A 142 -18.84 4.26 3.57
N ILE A 143 -17.95 3.43 4.13
CA ILE A 143 -18.08 1.96 4.10
C ILE A 143 -19.33 1.50 4.85
N GLY A 144 -19.75 2.23 5.89
CA GLY A 144 -20.99 1.96 6.62
C GLY A 144 -22.28 2.32 5.88
N ILE A 145 -22.21 2.93 4.68
CA ILE A 145 -23.39 3.32 3.91
C ILE A 145 -23.85 2.13 3.05
N PRO A 146 -25.13 1.73 3.13
CA PRO A 146 -25.65 0.61 2.34
C PRO A 146 -25.40 0.76 0.84
N ASN A 147 -25.06 -0.35 0.19
CA ASN A 147 -24.84 -0.47 -1.26
C ASN A 147 -23.64 0.30 -1.82
N ILE A 148 -22.75 0.84 -0.98
CA ILE A 148 -21.55 1.55 -1.48
C ILE A 148 -20.64 0.65 -2.32
N ALA A 149 -20.50 -0.64 -1.95
CA ALA A 149 -19.79 -1.62 -2.75
C ALA A 149 -20.45 -1.79 -4.13
N TYR A 150 -21.77 -1.97 -4.16
CA TYR A 150 -22.52 -2.08 -5.41
C TYR A 150 -22.32 -0.87 -6.32
N TYR A 151 -22.40 0.35 -5.80
CA TYR A 151 -22.17 1.56 -6.60
C TYR A 151 -20.75 1.63 -7.17
N CYS A 152 -19.74 1.30 -6.35
CA CYS A 152 -18.35 1.23 -6.82
C CYS A 152 -18.20 0.23 -7.96
N VAL A 153 -18.82 -0.95 -7.84
CA VAL A 153 -18.75 -1.99 -8.86
C VAL A 153 -19.48 -1.60 -10.15
N GLN A 154 -20.63 -0.93 -10.08
CA GLN A 154 -21.30 -0.45 -11.30
C GLN A 154 -20.47 0.61 -12.01
N MET A 155 -19.87 1.56 -11.27
CA MET A 155 -19.02 2.61 -11.85
C MET A 155 -17.73 2.06 -12.46
N ALA A 156 -17.23 0.92 -11.97
CA ALA A 156 -16.09 0.23 -12.56
C ALA A 156 -16.33 -0.19 -14.02
N LYS A 157 -17.58 -0.50 -14.43
CA LYS A 157 -17.92 -0.83 -15.84
C LYS A 157 -17.58 0.30 -16.80
N ASP A 158 -17.71 1.54 -16.33
CA ASP A 158 -17.41 2.75 -17.09
C ASP A 158 -15.94 3.19 -16.94
N GLY A 159 -15.11 2.37 -16.27
CA GLY A 159 -13.72 2.69 -15.95
C GLY A 159 -13.55 3.70 -14.81
N ARG A 160 -14.61 4.04 -14.07
CA ARG A 160 -14.56 4.94 -12.91
C ARG A 160 -14.30 4.14 -11.64
N ILE A 161 -13.02 3.91 -11.34
CA ILE A 161 -12.58 3.04 -10.25
C ILE A 161 -11.90 3.78 -9.08
N GLY A 162 -11.91 5.12 -9.09
CA GLY A 162 -11.13 5.96 -8.18
C GLY A 162 -11.35 5.72 -6.68
N LEU A 163 -12.56 5.31 -6.26
CA LEU A 163 -12.83 5.00 -4.84
C LEU A 163 -12.30 3.63 -4.41
N ILE A 164 -12.28 2.65 -5.31
CA ILE A 164 -12.04 1.25 -4.95
C ILE A 164 -10.70 1.07 -4.24
N PRO A 165 -9.55 1.57 -4.77
CA PRO A 165 -8.27 1.38 -4.11
C PRO A 165 -8.25 1.91 -2.67
N ARG A 166 -8.83 3.09 -2.46
CA ARG A 166 -8.82 3.74 -1.15
C ARG A 166 -9.66 2.96 -0.12
N LEU A 167 -10.84 2.52 -0.51
CA LEU A 167 -11.74 1.79 0.39
C LEU A 167 -11.26 0.35 0.64
N SER A 168 -10.74 -0.33 -0.37
CA SER A 168 -10.24 -1.71 -0.24
C SER A 168 -8.96 -1.84 0.60
N CYS A 169 -8.13 -0.79 0.68
CA CYS A 169 -6.97 -0.78 1.57
C CYS A 169 -7.37 -0.62 3.04
N HIS A 170 -8.51 0.02 3.31
CA HIS A 170 -8.96 0.36 4.65
C HIS A 170 -9.70 -0.80 5.34
N ASP A 171 -10.54 -1.52 4.60
CA ASP A 171 -11.33 -2.63 5.14
C ASP A 171 -11.25 -3.89 4.25
N SER A 172 -10.71 -4.96 4.83
CA SER A 172 -10.63 -6.28 4.20
C SER A 172 -12.00 -6.93 3.93
N ASN A 173 -13.03 -6.60 4.71
CA ASN A 173 -14.38 -7.09 4.47
C ASN A 173 -15.01 -6.39 3.27
N PHE A 174 -14.82 -5.07 3.15
CA PHE A 174 -15.25 -4.31 1.98
C PHE A 174 -14.63 -4.85 0.69
N LYS A 175 -13.35 -5.26 0.75
CA LYS A 175 -12.65 -5.93 -0.34
C LYS A 175 -13.35 -7.21 -0.83
N ARG A 176 -13.94 -8.00 0.08
CA ARG A 176 -14.72 -9.20 -0.25
C ARG A 176 -16.12 -8.85 -0.74
N GLU A 177 -16.73 -7.82 -0.17
CA GLU A 177 -18.04 -7.32 -0.61
C GLU A 177 -18.00 -6.89 -2.08
N LEU A 178 -16.95 -6.19 -2.51
CA LEU A 178 -16.74 -5.85 -3.93
C LEU A 178 -16.70 -7.09 -4.82
N THR A 179 -16.05 -8.17 -4.36
CA THR A 179 -16.01 -9.46 -5.08
C THR A 179 -17.41 -10.06 -5.22
N PHE A 180 -18.21 -10.09 -4.14
CA PHE A 180 -19.59 -10.56 -4.21
C PHE A 180 -20.47 -9.71 -5.14
N MET A 181 -20.15 -8.42 -5.30
CA MET A 181 -20.86 -7.53 -6.21
C MET A 181 -20.42 -7.65 -7.68
N GLY A 182 -19.40 -8.47 -7.98
CA GLY A 182 -18.92 -8.74 -9.34
C GLY A 182 -17.88 -7.73 -9.85
N ILE A 183 -16.97 -7.26 -8.99
CA ILE A 183 -15.94 -6.30 -9.39
C ILE A 183 -14.97 -6.87 -10.43
N PHE A 184 -14.60 -8.14 -10.31
CA PHE A 184 -13.60 -8.75 -11.19
C PHE A 184 -14.09 -8.82 -12.63
N GLU A 185 -15.33 -9.21 -12.84
CA GLU A 185 -15.99 -9.26 -14.15
C GLU A 185 -15.99 -7.88 -14.82
N ASN A 186 -16.28 -6.83 -14.06
CA ASN A 186 -16.30 -5.47 -14.61
C ASN A 186 -14.89 -4.96 -14.95
N LEU A 187 -13.89 -5.26 -14.11
CA LEU A 187 -12.49 -4.92 -14.41
C LEU A 187 -11.97 -5.70 -15.62
N LEU A 188 -12.28 -7.00 -15.70
CA LEU A 188 -11.94 -7.86 -16.84
C LEU A 188 -12.63 -7.37 -18.12
N LYS A 189 -13.89 -6.92 -18.05
CA LYS A 189 -14.59 -6.32 -19.18
C LYS A 189 -13.92 -5.02 -19.66
N VAL A 190 -13.56 -4.12 -18.74
CA VAL A 190 -12.79 -2.91 -19.10
C VAL A 190 -11.49 -3.30 -19.82
N LEU A 191 -10.79 -4.31 -19.29
CA LEU A 191 -9.56 -4.84 -19.88
C LEU A 191 -9.77 -5.62 -21.18
N GLN A 192 -10.97 -6.14 -21.44
CA GLN A 192 -11.33 -6.77 -22.70
C GLN A 192 -11.52 -5.73 -23.80
N ASP A 193 -12.02 -4.54 -23.47
CA ASP A 193 -12.23 -3.45 -24.41
C ASP A 193 -10.93 -2.68 -24.71
N ARG A 194 -10.13 -2.37 -23.68
CA ARG A 194 -8.85 -1.65 -23.83
C ARG A 194 -7.92 -1.85 -22.64
N PHE A 195 -6.63 -1.57 -22.82
CA PHE A 195 -5.71 -1.56 -21.68
C PHE A 195 -6.09 -0.43 -20.72
N SER A 196 -6.13 -0.75 -19.42
CA SER A 196 -6.30 0.22 -18.34
C SER A 196 -5.35 -0.11 -17.20
N LYS A 197 -4.37 0.77 -16.98
CA LYS A 197 -3.41 0.63 -15.89
C LYS A 197 -4.10 0.62 -14.53
N ASP A 198 -5.09 1.48 -14.36
CA ASP A 198 -5.85 1.57 -13.12
C ASP A 198 -6.61 0.27 -12.85
N ALA A 199 -7.18 -0.37 -13.89
CA ALA A 199 -7.85 -1.65 -13.75
C ALA A 199 -6.87 -2.77 -13.36
N MET A 200 -5.70 -2.87 -14.01
CA MET A 200 -4.66 -3.85 -13.62
C MET A 200 -4.18 -3.63 -12.18
N SER A 201 -3.91 -2.39 -11.80
CA SER A 201 -3.48 -2.06 -10.43
C SER A 201 -4.55 -2.39 -9.39
N THR A 202 -5.83 -2.19 -9.74
CA THR A 202 -6.97 -2.54 -8.88
C THR A 202 -7.11 -4.06 -8.77
N LEU A 203 -6.96 -4.82 -9.85
CA LEU A 203 -6.91 -6.29 -9.79
C LEU A 203 -5.82 -6.77 -8.84
N ALA A 204 -4.57 -6.31 -9.03
CA ALA A 204 -3.46 -6.69 -8.18
C ALA A 204 -3.70 -6.33 -6.70
N LEU A 205 -4.29 -5.16 -6.44
CA LEU A 205 -4.67 -4.75 -5.09
C LEU A 205 -5.74 -5.67 -4.50
N LEU A 206 -6.79 -5.98 -5.25
CA LEU A 206 -7.90 -6.82 -4.81
C LEU A 206 -7.49 -8.28 -4.57
N LEU A 207 -6.45 -8.76 -5.23
CA LEU A 207 -5.94 -10.12 -5.05
C LEU A 207 -4.95 -10.23 -3.88
N ARG A 208 -4.12 -9.21 -3.65
CA ARG A 208 -3.05 -9.23 -2.65
C ARG A 208 -3.55 -9.57 -1.25
N ASP A 209 -2.89 -10.52 -0.57
CA ASP A 209 -3.19 -10.95 0.80
C ASP A 209 -4.69 -11.31 1.02
N CYS A 210 -5.38 -11.82 -0.01
CA CYS A 210 -6.81 -12.15 0.06
C CYS A 210 -7.14 -13.46 -0.64
N SER A 211 -7.05 -14.57 0.10
CA SER A 211 -7.26 -15.92 -0.45
C SER A 211 -8.65 -16.12 -1.07
N PHE A 212 -9.70 -15.55 -0.47
CA PHE A 212 -11.05 -15.59 -1.03
C PHE A 212 -11.10 -14.98 -2.44
N ASN A 213 -10.51 -13.79 -2.61
CA ASN A 213 -10.48 -13.09 -3.88
C ASN A 213 -9.63 -13.81 -4.93
N GLN A 214 -8.48 -14.36 -4.52
CA GLN A 214 -7.61 -15.16 -5.38
C GLN A 214 -8.34 -16.38 -5.94
N ASN A 215 -9.02 -17.14 -5.07
CA ASN A 215 -9.74 -18.35 -5.46
C ASN A 215 -10.92 -18.01 -6.39
N TYR A 216 -11.67 -16.96 -6.09
CA TYR A 216 -12.77 -16.51 -6.96
C TYR A 216 -12.27 -16.05 -8.33
N PHE A 217 -11.20 -15.25 -8.36
CA PHE A 217 -10.66 -14.74 -9.62
C PHE A 217 -10.11 -15.84 -10.52
N ASP A 218 -9.57 -16.92 -9.94
CA ASP A 218 -9.09 -18.08 -10.70
C ASP A 218 -10.20 -18.85 -11.43
N GLU A 219 -11.45 -18.76 -10.95
CA GLU A 219 -12.61 -19.33 -11.62
C GLU A 219 -13.07 -18.50 -12.84
N LEU A 220 -12.53 -17.30 -13.02
CA LEU A 220 -12.83 -16.41 -14.14
C LEU A 220 -11.86 -16.60 -15.31
N GLN A 221 -12.20 -16.04 -16.48
CA GLN A 221 -11.32 -15.96 -17.65
C GLN A 221 -10.23 -14.87 -17.48
N TRP A 222 -9.48 -14.95 -16.39
CA TRP A 222 -8.47 -13.96 -16.04
C TRP A 222 -7.32 -13.88 -17.06
N ASP A 223 -7.10 -14.94 -17.83
CA ASP A 223 -6.00 -15.05 -18.78
C ASP A 223 -6.09 -14.10 -19.97
N LEU A 224 -7.24 -13.44 -20.15
CA LEU A 224 -7.36 -12.32 -21.08
C LEU A 224 -6.28 -11.26 -20.83
N ILE A 225 -5.81 -11.08 -19.58
CA ILE A 225 -4.79 -10.08 -19.25
C ILE A 225 -3.44 -10.38 -19.91
N LEU A 226 -3.17 -11.65 -20.26
CA LEU A 226 -1.91 -12.08 -20.85
C LEU A 226 -1.68 -11.47 -22.24
N ARG A 227 -2.74 -11.05 -22.94
CA ARG A 227 -2.64 -10.34 -24.23
C ARG A 227 -1.83 -9.04 -24.15
N TYR A 228 -1.62 -8.50 -22.94
CA TYR A 228 -0.88 -7.27 -22.70
C TYR A 228 0.59 -7.48 -22.33
N ILE A 229 1.06 -8.72 -22.19
CA ILE A 229 2.39 -9.03 -21.66
C ILE A 229 3.54 -8.38 -22.44
N ASP A 230 3.40 -8.20 -23.76
CA ASP A 230 4.47 -7.64 -24.59
C ASP A 230 4.64 -6.13 -24.41
N LYS A 231 3.57 -5.39 -24.07
CA LYS A 231 3.56 -3.93 -23.98
C LYS A 231 3.45 -3.41 -22.54
N HIS A 232 2.84 -4.18 -21.65
CA HIS A 232 2.51 -3.82 -20.27
C HIS A 232 2.85 -4.98 -19.33
N ALA A 233 4.06 -5.49 -19.47
CA ALA A 233 4.54 -6.67 -18.77
C ALA A 233 4.46 -6.50 -17.24
N ASP A 234 4.87 -5.33 -16.73
CA ASP A 234 4.89 -5.06 -15.29
C ASP A 234 3.50 -5.15 -14.66
N GLU A 235 2.49 -4.54 -15.30
CA GLU A 235 1.12 -4.61 -14.82
C GLU A 235 0.56 -6.04 -14.84
N VAL A 236 0.86 -6.82 -15.88
CA VAL A 236 0.45 -8.23 -15.96
C VAL A 236 1.12 -9.05 -14.86
N PHE A 237 2.42 -8.88 -14.67
CA PHE A 237 3.18 -9.62 -13.67
C PHE A 237 2.79 -9.22 -12.24
N ASP A 238 2.41 -7.97 -11.99
CA ASP A 238 1.87 -7.54 -10.69
C ASP A 238 0.57 -8.27 -10.35
N VAL A 239 -0.32 -8.47 -11.33
CA VAL A 239 -1.55 -9.25 -11.15
C VAL A 239 -1.23 -10.72 -10.89
N LEU A 240 -0.34 -11.33 -11.69
CA LEU A 240 0.04 -12.74 -11.51
C LEU A 240 0.72 -12.98 -10.16
N SER A 241 1.62 -12.09 -9.72
CA SER A 241 2.25 -12.17 -8.40
C SER A 241 1.24 -11.99 -7.26
N ALA A 242 0.16 -11.24 -7.47
CA ALA A 242 -0.90 -11.08 -6.47
C ALA A 242 -1.89 -12.26 -6.46
N LEU A 243 -2.08 -12.93 -7.60
CA LEU A 243 -2.90 -14.12 -7.74
C LEU A 243 -2.24 -15.33 -7.07
N ILE A 244 -0.96 -15.56 -7.34
CA ILE A 244 -0.21 -16.70 -6.79
C ILE A 244 0.44 -16.27 -5.46
N ASP A 245 -0.25 -16.49 -4.35
CA ASP A 245 0.26 -16.17 -3.00
C ASP A 245 0.47 -17.45 -2.18
N PHE A 246 1.70 -17.66 -1.69
CA PHE A 246 2.05 -18.84 -0.89
C PHE A 246 1.31 -18.90 0.46
N LYS A 247 0.72 -17.80 0.92
CA LYS A 247 -0.14 -17.78 2.12
C LYS A 247 -1.51 -18.40 1.86
N ASN A 248 -1.90 -18.59 0.60
CA ASN A 248 -3.17 -19.21 0.25
C ASN A 248 -3.07 -20.74 0.34
N VAL A 249 -4.02 -21.38 1.02
CA VAL A 249 -4.11 -22.85 1.12
C VAL A 249 -4.28 -23.51 -0.24
N GLU A 250 -4.92 -22.83 -1.21
CA GLU A 250 -5.06 -23.30 -2.60
C GLU A 250 -3.88 -22.90 -3.51
N PHE A 251 -2.74 -22.46 -2.97
CA PHE A 251 -1.57 -22.01 -3.74
C PHE A 251 -1.21 -22.93 -4.90
N LYS A 252 -1.14 -24.26 -4.69
CA LYS A 252 -0.78 -25.23 -5.74
C LYS A 252 -1.78 -25.26 -6.89
N LYS A 253 -3.08 -25.10 -6.61
CA LYS A 253 -4.14 -25.01 -7.62
C LYS A 253 -3.98 -23.74 -8.45
N LEU A 254 -3.82 -22.59 -7.78
CA LEU A 254 -3.63 -21.28 -8.42
C LEU A 254 -2.35 -21.26 -9.28
N GLN A 255 -1.25 -21.78 -8.75
CA GLN A 255 0.02 -21.92 -9.46
C GLN A 255 -0.14 -22.80 -10.71
N SER A 256 -0.87 -23.91 -10.61
CA SER A 256 -1.14 -24.81 -11.75
C SER A 256 -2.02 -24.15 -12.82
N SER A 257 -2.99 -23.35 -12.42
CA SER A 257 -3.83 -22.56 -13.33
C SER A 257 -3.00 -21.56 -14.14
N VAL A 258 -2.05 -20.90 -13.49
CA VAL A 258 -1.11 -20.00 -14.18
C VAL A 258 -0.13 -20.77 -15.06
N TYR A 259 0.40 -21.90 -14.59
CA TYR A 259 1.29 -22.77 -15.35
C TYR A 259 0.71 -23.17 -16.71
N GLY A 260 -0.59 -23.51 -16.74
CA GLY A 260 -1.26 -23.91 -17.98
C GLY A 260 -1.33 -22.81 -19.06
N LYS A 261 -0.97 -21.57 -18.73
CA LYS A 261 -1.27 -20.39 -19.57
C LYS A 261 -0.07 -19.49 -19.87
N ILE A 262 0.99 -19.51 -19.06
CA ILE A 262 2.21 -18.72 -19.27
C ILE A 262 3.44 -19.61 -19.14
N SER A 263 4.50 -19.40 -19.92
CA SER A 263 5.79 -20.08 -19.71
C SER A 263 6.68 -19.29 -18.73
N LEU A 264 7.78 -19.88 -18.28
CA LEU A 264 8.73 -19.18 -17.41
C LEU A 264 9.52 -18.10 -18.17
N THR A 265 9.66 -18.27 -19.49
CA THR A 265 10.49 -17.44 -20.37
C THR A 265 10.17 -15.93 -20.29
N PRO A 266 8.90 -15.46 -20.37
CA PRO A 266 8.57 -14.04 -20.18
C PRO A 266 9.02 -13.50 -18.83
N ALA A 267 8.73 -14.19 -17.72
CA ALA A 267 9.12 -13.75 -16.38
C ALA A 267 10.64 -13.60 -16.25
N LEU A 268 11.40 -14.52 -16.86
CA LEU A 268 12.87 -14.49 -16.93
C LEU A 268 13.44 -13.40 -17.85
N LYS A 269 12.73 -13.07 -18.94
CA LYS A 269 13.11 -11.98 -19.85
C LYS A 269 13.00 -10.63 -19.13
N PHE A 270 11.92 -10.42 -18.39
CA PHE A 270 11.66 -9.20 -17.64
C PHE A 270 12.26 -9.20 -16.22
N ARG A 271 13.01 -10.24 -15.84
CA ARG A 271 13.71 -10.36 -14.54
C ARG A 271 12.77 -10.17 -13.34
N ARG A 272 11.56 -10.73 -13.41
CA ARG A 272 10.55 -10.68 -12.32
C ARG A 272 10.81 -11.78 -11.30
N TRP A 273 11.89 -11.65 -10.54
CA TRP A 273 12.41 -12.70 -9.65
C TRP A 273 11.39 -13.21 -8.62
N GLY A 274 10.60 -12.32 -8.01
CA GLY A 274 9.53 -12.73 -7.10
C GLY A 274 8.48 -13.63 -7.77
N LEU A 275 8.08 -13.33 -9.01
CA LEU A 275 7.15 -14.17 -9.77
C LEU A 275 7.82 -15.50 -10.19
N VAL A 276 9.07 -15.46 -10.63
CA VAL A 276 9.83 -16.67 -10.98
C VAL A 276 9.87 -17.63 -9.78
N TYR A 277 10.18 -17.13 -8.58
CA TYR A 277 10.10 -17.92 -7.35
C TYR A 277 8.72 -18.53 -7.12
N LEU A 278 7.65 -17.74 -7.23
CA LEU A 278 6.28 -18.22 -7.07
C LEU A 278 5.91 -19.28 -8.12
N MET A 279 6.46 -19.22 -9.32
CA MET A 279 6.24 -20.22 -10.37
C MET A 279 7.00 -21.52 -10.09
N VAL A 280 8.27 -21.46 -9.68
CA VAL A 280 9.11 -22.65 -9.51
C VAL A 280 8.92 -23.37 -8.17
N ARG A 281 8.52 -22.63 -7.12
CA ARG A 281 8.35 -23.19 -5.78
C ARG A 281 7.42 -24.40 -5.80
N ASP A 282 7.91 -25.54 -5.33
CA ASP A 282 7.16 -26.81 -5.30
C ASP A 282 6.67 -27.30 -6.67
N ASN A 283 7.26 -26.81 -7.78
CA ASN A 283 6.92 -27.19 -9.16
C ASN A 283 8.16 -27.67 -9.93
N GLN A 284 8.35 -28.99 -9.98
CA GLN A 284 9.53 -29.61 -10.58
C GLN A 284 9.74 -29.24 -12.05
N SER A 285 8.67 -29.20 -12.87
CA SER A 285 8.79 -28.91 -14.30
C SER A 285 9.37 -27.52 -14.57
N TYR A 286 8.92 -26.51 -13.82
CA TYR A 286 9.49 -25.17 -13.96
C TYR A 286 10.88 -25.04 -13.35
N THR A 287 11.17 -25.79 -12.28
CA THR A 287 12.53 -25.85 -11.73
C THR A 287 13.50 -26.41 -12.77
N GLU A 288 13.12 -27.45 -13.50
CA GLU A 288 13.91 -28.00 -14.60
C GLU A 288 14.08 -26.98 -15.76
N GLU A 289 13.01 -26.28 -16.16
CA GLU A 289 13.08 -25.20 -17.18
C GLU A 289 14.02 -24.06 -16.73
N LEU A 290 13.95 -23.68 -15.44
CA LEU A 290 14.78 -22.63 -14.84
C LEU A 290 16.26 -23.02 -14.85
N LEU A 291 16.58 -24.26 -14.45
CA LEU A 291 17.93 -24.81 -14.42
C LEU A 291 18.52 -24.97 -15.84
N GLY A 292 17.68 -25.21 -16.85
CA GLY A 292 18.07 -25.22 -18.25
C GLY A 292 18.37 -23.83 -18.85
N THR A 293 18.11 -22.75 -18.12
CA THR A 293 18.31 -21.36 -18.56
C THR A 293 19.53 -20.74 -17.88
N PRO A 294 20.30 -19.82 -18.52
CA PRO A 294 21.43 -19.12 -17.88
C PRO A 294 20.99 -18.07 -16.84
N VAL A 295 20.13 -18.45 -15.89
CA VAL A 295 19.50 -17.54 -14.91
C VAL A 295 20.51 -16.94 -13.94
N LEU A 296 21.53 -17.71 -13.51
CA LEU A 296 22.54 -17.24 -12.56
C LEU A 296 23.31 -16.03 -13.08
N SER A 297 23.68 -16.03 -14.37
CA SER A 297 24.36 -14.89 -14.99
C SER A 297 23.53 -13.59 -14.94
N LYS A 298 22.20 -13.70 -15.08
CA LYS A 298 21.28 -12.57 -15.00
C LYS A 298 21.11 -12.08 -13.56
N MET A 299 21.11 -12.98 -12.58
CA MET A 299 21.07 -12.62 -11.16
C MET A 299 22.36 -11.90 -10.74
N GLU A 300 23.53 -12.39 -11.18
CA GLU A 300 24.84 -11.78 -10.94
C GLU A 300 24.90 -10.35 -11.50
N GLU A 301 24.43 -10.16 -12.73
CA GLU A 301 24.33 -8.85 -13.37
C GLU A 301 23.39 -7.89 -12.61
N ASP A 302 22.29 -8.38 -12.05
CA ASP A 302 21.35 -7.56 -11.27
C ASP A 302 21.93 -7.19 -9.90
N LEU A 303 22.55 -8.13 -9.19
CA LEU A 303 23.16 -7.88 -7.88
C LEU A 303 24.31 -6.87 -7.96
N SER A 304 25.13 -6.95 -9.00
CA SER A 304 26.26 -6.02 -9.23
C SER A 304 25.84 -4.59 -9.60
N ARG A 305 24.60 -4.36 -10.01
CA ARG A 305 24.10 -3.04 -10.45
C ARG A 305 23.50 -2.17 -9.35
N GLY A 306 23.55 -2.59 -8.08
CA GLY A 306 22.98 -1.80 -6.98
C GLY A 306 21.46 -1.66 -7.08
N ILE A 307 20.76 -2.76 -7.39
CA ILE A 307 19.29 -2.81 -7.44
C ILE A 307 18.65 -2.49 -6.08
N SER A 308 17.34 -2.17 -6.09
CA SER A 308 16.59 -1.97 -4.85
C SER A 308 16.61 -3.21 -3.96
N ASN A 309 16.64 -2.99 -2.64
CA ASN A 309 16.64 -4.06 -1.63
C ASN A 309 15.51 -5.09 -1.83
N ARG A 310 14.31 -4.64 -2.24
CA ARG A 310 13.21 -5.56 -2.55
C ARG A 310 13.60 -6.56 -3.63
N ARG A 311 14.19 -6.09 -4.74
CA ARG A 311 14.58 -6.95 -5.86
C ARG A 311 15.77 -7.85 -5.48
N ARG A 312 16.69 -7.34 -4.66
CA ARG A 312 17.79 -8.14 -4.07
C ARG A 312 17.25 -9.30 -3.23
N ASN A 313 16.27 -9.02 -2.38
CA ASN A 313 15.64 -10.03 -1.52
C ASN A 313 14.85 -11.07 -2.34
N GLU A 314 14.20 -10.67 -3.43
CA GLU A 314 13.54 -11.60 -4.36
C GLU A 314 14.55 -12.55 -5.04
N ILE A 315 15.76 -12.07 -5.35
CA ILE A 315 16.86 -12.91 -5.88
C ILE A 315 17.35 -13.87 -4.81
N TYR A 316 17.63 -13.39 -3.59
CA TYR A 316 18.08 -14.25 -2.48
C TYR A 316 17.08 -15.35 -2.13
N LEU A 317 15.78 -15.03 -2.17
CA LEU A 317 14.72 -16.02 -1.98
C LEU A 317 14.76 -17.14 -3.03
N LEU A 318 15.00 -16.77 -4.29
CA LEU A 318 15.11 -17.74 -5.37
C LEU A 318 16.39 -18.58 -5.27
N ILE A 319 17.50 -17.99 -4.84
CA ILE A 319 18.77 -18.71 -4.62
C ILE A 319 18.62 -19.74 -3.50
N ASP A 320 18.03 -19.36 -2.36
CA ASP A 320 17.80 -20.27 -1.24
C ASP A 320 16.95 -21.48 -1.67
N TYR A 321 15.88 -21.22 -2.44
CA TYR A 321 15.08 -22.29 -3.03
C TYR A 321 15.88 -23.23 -3.95
N LEU A 322 16.72 -22.68 -4.82
CA LEU A 322 17.52 -23.47 -5.75
C LEU A 322 18.59 -24.31 -5.05
N LEU A 323 19.21 -23.76 -3.99
CA LEU A 323 20.15 -24.47 -3.13
C LEU A 323 19.50 -25.65 -2.39
N LEU A 324 18.20 -25.53 -2.04
CA LEU A 324 17.43 -26.62 -1.44
C LEU A 324 16.98 -27.67 -2.45
N SER A 325 16.64 -27.23 -3.66
CA SER A 325 15.95 -28.07 -4.65
C SER A 325 16.88 -28.73 -5.67
N SER A 326 18.15 -28.33 -5.71
CA SER A 326 19.13 -28.81 -6.69
C SER A 326 20.57 -28.60 -6.23
N ASP A 327 21.51 -29.36 -6.80
CA ASP A 327 22.96 -29.18 -6.61
C ASP A 327 23.50 -28.02 -7.45
N LEU A 328 22.79 -26.89 -7.48
CA LEU A 328 23.15 -25.76 -8.33
C LEU A 328 24.42 -25.07 -7.82
N ASP A 329 25.45 -25.01 -8.67
CA ASP A 329 26.65 -24.24 -8.35
C ASP A 329 26.38 -22.74 -8.49
N VAL A 330 26.14 -22.09 -7.35
CA VAL A 330 26.01 -20.63 -7.26
C VAL A 330 27.32 -19.95 -6.82
N SER A 331 28.48 -20.55 -7.09
CA SER A 331 29.83 -19.98 -6.85
C SER A 331 30.02 -18.58 -7.45
N ARG A 332 29.36 -18.30 -8.58
CA ARG A 332 29.45 -17.01 -9.29
C ARG A 332 28.69 -15.87 -8.61
N LEU A 333 27.78 -16.18 -7.70
CA LEU A 333 27.00 -15.19 -6.96
C LEU A 333 27.74 -14.83 -5.66
N ASP A 334 28.85 -14.10 -5.83
CA ASP A 334 29.77 -13.73 -4.76
C ASP A 334 29.15 -12.69 -3.82
N SER A 335 28.44 -13.17 -2.80
CA SER A 335 27.91 -12.32 -1.73
C SER A 335 27.90 -13.10 -0.41
N TYR A 336 28.24 -12.42 0.69
CA TYR A 336 28.23 -13.00 2.03
C TYR A 336 26.95 -13.74 2.35
N LYS A 337 25.82 -13.20 1.89
CA LYS A 337 24.50 -13.79 2.07
C LYS A 337 24.36 -15.17 1.41
N VAL A 338 24.78 -15.30 0.17
CA VAL A 338 24.77 -16.55 -0.58
C VAL A 338 25.71 -17.56 0.08
N TYR A 339 26.89 -17.14 0.52
CA TYR A 339 27.80 -18.02 1.25
C TYR A 339 27.22 -18.50 2.58
N THR A 340 26.55 -17.64 3.36
CA THR A 340 25.81 -18.08 4.56
C THR A 340 24.80 -19.17 4.23
N MET A 341 24.00 -18.99 3.17
CA MET A 341 23.03 -20.00 2.76
C MET A 341 23.69 -21.32 2.38
N LYS A 342 24.80 -21.28 1.64
CA LYS A 342 25.49 -22.52 1.28
C LYS A 342 26.10 -23.24 2.50
N SER A 343 26.69 -22.51 3.44
CA SER A 343 27.21 -23.08 4.70
C SER A 343 26.10 -23.79 5.48
N LEU A 344 24.89 -23.24 5.50
CA LEU A 344 23.71 -23.87 6.10
C LEU A 344 23.25 -25.15 5.41
N ARG A 345 23.61 -25.34 4.14
CA ARG A 345 23.32 -26.55 3.37
C ARG A 345 24.52 -27.52 3.35
N GLU A 346 25.49 -27.32 4.25
CA GLU A 346 26.70 -28.16 4.39
C GLU A 346 27.52 -28.30 3.09
N GLN A 347 27.41 -27.34 2.17
CA GLN A 347 28.23 -27.33 0.96
C GLN A 347 29.66 -26.94 1.33
N GLN A 348 30.64 -27.79 0.98
CA GLN A 348 32.05 -27.54 1.30
C GLN A 348 32.57 -26.29 0.61
N ILE A 349 32.82 -25.24 1.39
CA ILE A 349 33.26 -23.95 0.84
C ILE A 349 34.42 -23.41 1.66
N PRO A 350 35.53 -23.05 1.01
CA PRO A 350 36.59 -22.30 1.66
C PRO A 350 36.07 -20.89 2.03
N THR A 351 35.96 -20.60 3.32
CA THR A 351 35.53 -19.30 3.86
C THR A 351 36.69 -18.39 4.27
N ASN A 352 37.93 -18.90 4.15
CA ASN A 352 39.13 -18.27 4.72
C ASN A 352 39.42 -16.85 4.21
N ASP A 353 39.26 -16.59 2.92
CA ASP A 353 39.51 -15.26 2.36
C ASP A 353 38.30 -14.33 2.53
N LEU A 354 37.10 -14.93 2.60
CA LEU A 354 35.84 -14.21 2.76
C LEU A 354 35.67 -13.63 4.15
N ILE A 355 36.11 -14.35 5.19
CA ILE A 355 35.97 -13.90 6.58
C ILE A 355 36.83 -12.65 6.86
N GLU A 356 38.02 -12.55 6.27
CA GLU A 356 38.84 -11.33 6.36
C GLU A 356 38.15 -10.15 5.66
N GLY A 357 37.61 -10.37 4.46
CA GLY A 357 36.82 -9.33 3.77
C GLY A 357 35.58 -8.91 4.55
N ALA A 358 34.90 -9.84 5.22
CA ALA A 358 33.74 -9.53 6.06
C ALA A 358 34.14 -8.64 7.24
N PHE A 359 35.29 -8.94 7.86
CA PHE A 359 35.85 -8.10 8.92
C PHE A 359 36.27 -6.72 8.43
N GLU A 360 36.81 -6.59 7.21
CA GLU A 360 37.10 -5.29 6.60
C GLU A 360 35.83 -4.45 6.42
N ILE A 361 34.73 -5.06 5.96
CA ILE A 361 33.44 -4.38 5.83
C ILE A 361 32.93 -3.91 7.20
N VAL A 362 32.97 -4.80 8.21
CA VAL A 362 32.53 -4.45 9.57
C VAL A 362 33.40 -3.36 10.18
N ALA A 363 34.73 -3.40 9.98
CA ALA A 363 35.64 -2.35 10.44
C ALA A 363 35.37 -1.00 9.77
N GLN A 364 34.82 -1.01 8.56
CA GLN A 364 34.44 0.17 7.79
C GLN A 364 32.96 0.55 7.95
N PHE A 365 32.31 0.13 9.04
CA PHE A 365 30.86 0.28 9.30
C PHE A 365 30.27 1.61 8.80
N ASP A 366 30.90 2.73 9.16
CA ASP A 366 30.39 4.08 8.88
C ASP A 366 30.47 4.51 7.41
N SER A 367 31.22 3.77 6.59
CA SER A 367 31.45 4.05 5.17
C SER A 367 30.77 3.03 4.24
N ARG A 368 30.03 2.07 4.79
CA ARG A 368 29.39 0.97 4.04
C ARG A 368 27.88 1.04 4.10
N GLU A 369 27.23 0.42 3.12
CA GLU A 369 25.77 0.31 3.13
C GLU A 369 25.31 -0.58 4.29
N GLU A 370 24.21 -0.19 4.93
CA GLU A 370 23.64 -0.90 6.09
C GLU A 370 23.39 -2.39 5.77
N SER A 371 22.95 -2.72 4.55
CA SER A 371 22.73 -4.09 4.09
C SER A 371 24.00 -4.90 3.89
N GLU A 372 25.10 -4.29 3.43
CA GLU A 372 26.38 -4.99 3.26
C GLU A 372 26.95 -5.38 4.61
N THR A 373 26.93 -4.45 5.57
CA THR A 373 27.38 -4.72 6.93
C THR A 373 26.49 -5.74 7.62
N PHE A 374 25.17 -5.71 7.36
CA PHE A 374 24.25 -6.74 7.86
C PHE A 374 24.60 -8.13 7.32
N ASP A 375 24.77 -8.28 6.00
CA ASP A 375 25.12 -9.54 5.37
C ASP A 375 26.49 -10.07 5.86
N ALA A 376 27.47 -9.17 6.07
CA ALA A 376 28.78 -9.52 6.63
C ALA A 376 28.71 -10.01 8.08
N LEU A 377 27.96 -9.32 8.96
CA LEU A 377 27.77 -9.72 10.36
C LEU A 377 27.08 -11.09 10.47
N ILE A 378 26.05 -11.32 9.66
CA ILE A 378 25.38 -12.62 9.58
C ILE A 378 26.38 -13.69 9.11
N PHE A 379 27.15 -13.42 8.05
CA PHE A 379 28.15 -14.37 7.57
C PHE A 379 29.19 -14.74 8.64
N VAL A 380 29.67 -13.77 9.42
CA VAL A 380 30.61 -14.00 10.53
C VAL A 380 30.01 -14.91 11.61
N ILE A 381 28.74 -14.72 11.98
CA ILE A 381 28.08 -15.54 12.99
C ILE A 381 27.95 -17.00 12.53
N PHE A 382 27.54 -17.21 11.28
CA PHE A 382 27.32 -18.56 10.75
C PHE A 382 28.61 -19.29 10.35
N ASN A 383 29.70 -18.56 10.10
CA ASN A 383 31.01 -19.11 9.76
C ASN A 383 32.04 -18.73 10.83
N PHE A 384 31.64 -18.81 12.09
CA PHE A 384 32.40 -18.27 13.20
C PHE A 384 33.73 -19.00 13.41
N GLU A 385 34.84 -18.26 13.38
CA GLU A 385 36.19 -18.73 13.70
C GLU A 385 36.78 -17.93 14.87
N ARG A 386 36.81 -18.53 16.07
CA ARG A 386 37.27 -17.88 17.32
C ARG A 386 38.59 -17.13 17.16
N SER A 387 39.63 -17.80 16.64
CA SER A 387 40.99 -17.23 16.53
C SER A 387 41.08 -15.96 15.68
N ARG A 388 40.16 -15.77 14.73
CA ARG A 388 40.11 -14.58 13.88
C ARG A 388 39.19 -13.52 14.47
N ALA A 389 38.01 -13.92 14.95
CA ALA A 389 37.05 -13.03 15.58
C ALA A 389 37.61 -12.35 16.85
N GLU A 390 38.53 -13.00 17.57
CA GLU A 390 39.26 -12.40 18.70
C GLU A 390 40.01 -11.11 18.32
N LYS A 391 40.51 -11.01 17.08
CA LYS A 391 41.21 -9.80 16.59
C LYS A 391 40.26 -8.63 16.40
N MET A 392 38.96 -8.90 16.27
CA MET A 392 37.91 -7.93 15.98
C MET A 392 37.12 -7.48 17.21
N ILE A 393 37.47 -7.96 18.42
CA ILE A 393 36.77 -7.61 19.67
C ILE A 393 36.58 -6.10 19.83
N SER A 394 37.65 -5.31 19.65
CA SER A 394 37.59 -3.85 19.80
C SER A 394 36.60 -3.18 18.85
N VAL A 395 36.50 -3.68 17.61
CA VAL A 395 35.59 -3.18 16.58
C VAL A 395 34.14 -3.52 16.95
N PHE A 396 33.87 -4.78 17.31
CA PHE A 396 32.53 -5.21 17.71
C PHE A 396 32.03 -4.48 18.96
N SER A 397 32.90 -4.31 19.97
CA SER A 397 32.59 -3.53 21.17
C SER A 397 32.26 -2.07 20.82
N GLY A 398 33.06 -1.44 19.96
CA GLY A 398 32.82 -0.06 19.52
C GLY A 398 31.47 0.12 18.82
N ILE A 399 31.09 -0.81 17.92
CA ILE A 399 29.79 -0.76 17.23
C ILE A 399 28.65 -0.98 18.23
N PHE A 400 28.79 -1.94 19.15
CA PHE A 400 27.79 -2.26 20.14
C PHE A 400 27.50 -1.09 21.11
N GLU A 401 28.56 -0.42 21.58
CA GLU A 401 28.48 0.72 22.51
C GLU A 401 27.93 2.00 21.85
N ASP A 402 28.05 2.14 20.53
CA ASP A 402 27.55 3.31 19.80
C ASP A 402 26.03 3.26 19.59
N TYR A 403 25.30 3.98 20.45
CA TYR A 403 23.83 4.08 20.41
C TYR A 403 23.28 4.78 19.15
N THR A 404 24.13 5.41 18.33
CA THR A 404 23.71 5.98 17.05
C THR A 404 23.59 4.93 15.94
N LYS A 405 24.17 3.73 16.14
CA LYS A 405 24.11 2.65 15.15
C LYS A 405 22.76 1.93 15.14
N PRO A 406 22.35 1.34 14.00
CA PRO A 406 21.15 0.52 13.92
C PRO A 406 21.12 -0.57 14.98
N LYS A 407 19.97 -0.68 15.65
CA LYS A 407 19.78 -1.59 16.79
C LYS A 407 20.09 -3.05 16.45
N LEU A 408 19.68 -3.49 15.26
CA LEU A 408 19.89 -4.86 14.81
C LEU A 408 21.39 -5.18 14.66
N HIS A 409 22.19 -4.29 14.07
CA HIS A 409 23.64 -4.49 13.93
C HIS A 409 24.33 -4.54 15.28
N ARG A 410 23.94 -3.67 16.22
CA ARG A 410 24.43 -3.68 17.60
C ARG A 410 24.14 -5.02 18.27
N SER A 411 22.91 -5.52 18.10
CA SER A 411 22.51 -6.84 18.58
C SER A 411 23.34 -7.98 17.98
N LEU A 412 23.63 -7.94 16.67
CA LEU A 412 24.49 -8.95 16.02
C LEU A 412 25.94 -8.89 16.54
N CYS A 413 26.49 -7.70 16.77
CA CYS A 413 27.82 -7.53 17.37
C CYS A 413 27.87 -8.10 18.79
N LEU A 414 26.83 -7.88 19.59
CA LEU A 414 26.71 -8.49 20.92
C LEU A 414 26.71 -10.02 20.85
N ILE A 415 25.98 -10.62 19.91
CA ILE A 415 25.96 -12.08 19.71
C ILE A 415 27.38 -12.59 19.44
N ILE A 416 28.14 -11.94 18.54
CA ILE A 416 29.52 -12.34 18.22
C ILE A 416 30.43 -12.24 19.46
N LEU A 417 30.33 -11.15 20.23
CA LEU A 417 31.12 -10.95 21.46
C LEU A 417 30.84 -12.01 22.52
N LEU A 418 29.59 -12.43 22.65
CA LEU A 418 29.18 -13.49 23.56
C LEU A 418 29.65 -14.87 23.08
N MET A 419 29.62 -15.15 21.77
CA MET A 419 30.21 -16.36 21.18
C MET A 419 31.74 -16.43 21.39
N LEU A 420 32.40 -15.28 21.55
CA LEU A 420 33.82 -15.17 21.93
C LEU A 420 34.08 -15.39 23.43
N GLU A 421 33.05 -15.65 24.24
CA GLU A 421 33.11 -15.72 25.70
C GLU A 421 33.71 -14.44 26.32
N THR A 422 33.51 -13.30 25.67
CA THR A 422 33.96 -12.01 26.21
C THR A 422 33.12 -11.70 27.46
N PRO A 423 33.72 -11.52 28.65
CA PRO A 423 32.97 -11.24 29.86
C PRO A 423 32.10 -10.00 29.67
N VAL A 424 30.82 -10.07 30.04
CA VAL A 424 29.86 -8.97 29.88
C VAL A 424 30.36 -7.67 30.53
N ASP A 425 31.06 -7.79 31.66
CA ASP A 425 31.73 -6.68 32.36
C ASP A 425 32.82 -5.97 31.53
N ARG A 426 33.44 -6.68 30.57
CA ARG A 426 34.43 -6.12 29.62
C ARG A 426 33.79 -5.50 28.38
N ILE A 427 32.48 -5.65 28.21
CA ILE A 427 31.68 -5.04 27.13
C ILE A 427 30.90 -3.81 27.67
N SER A 428 31.38 -3.23 28.78
CA SER A 428 30.83 -2.00 29.40
C SER A 428 29.31 -2.03 29.62
N THR A 429 28.74 -3.23 29.78
CA THR A 429 27.30 -3.47 29.92
C THR A 429 27.06 -4.45 31.06
N ASN A 430 25.94 -4.34 31.77
CA ASN A 430 25.60 -5.30 32.82
C ASN A 430 24.79 -6.49 32.25
N HIS A 431 24.81 -7.62 32.95
CA HIS A 431 24.08 -8.84 32.54
C HIS A 431 22.60 -8.61 32.25
N TYR A 432 21.92 -7.79 33.05
CA TYR A 432 20.50 -7.49 32.84
C TYR A 432 20.21 -6.77 31.51
N ALA A 433 21.06 -5.80 31.15
CA ALA A 433 20.96 -5.07 29.90
C ALA A 433 21.34 -5.94 28.69
N ALA A 434 22.34 -6.82 28.83
CA ALA A 434 22.69 -7.80 27.82
C ALA A 434 21.51 -8.76 27.54
N ASP A 435 20.90 -9.33 28.58
CA ASP A 435 19.71 -10.19 28.46
C ASP A 435 18.54 -9.48 27.77
N HIS A 436 18.28 -8.22 28.15
CA HIS A 436 17.22 -7.43 27.52
C HIS A 436 17.50 -7.23 26.02
N LEU A 437 18.75 -6.88 25.66
CA LEU A 437 19.15 -6.67 24.28
C LEU A 437 19.12 -7.97 23.45
N LEU A 438 19.40 -9.12 24.04
CA LEU A 438 19.28 -10.42 23.38
C LEU A 438 17.81 -10.82 23.14
N ARG A 439 16.93 -10.57 24.12
CA ARG A 439 15.48 -10.75 23.93
C ARG A 439 14.93 -9.83 22.84
N GLU A 440 15.45 -8.61 22.79
CA GLU A 440 15.09 -7.65 21.77
C GLU A 440 15.66 -8.00 20.39
N ALA A 441 16.89 -8.52 20.32
CA ALA A 441 17.48 -9.07 19.11
C ALA A 441 16.61 -10.21 18.56
N ARG A 442 16.17 -11.12 19.42
CA ARG A 442 15.21 -12.18 19.06
C ARG A 442 13.93 -11.61 18.48
N PHE A 443 13.34 -10.60 19.10
CA PHE A 443 12.13 -9.95 18.57
C PHE A 443 12.39 -9.30 17.20
N LEU A 444 13.50 -8.57 17.06
CA LEU A 444 13.88 -7.92 15.80
C LEU A 444 14.11 -8.95 14.68
N LEU A 445 14.83 -10.04 14.96
CA LEU A 445 15.06 -11.13 14.01
C LEU A 445 13.75 -11.80 13.57
N CYS A 446 12.85 -12.10 14.51
CA CYS A 446 11.53 -12.64 14.19
C CYS A 446 10.64 -11.65 13.41
N SER A 447 10.91 -10.35 13.48
CA SER A 447 10.22 -9.32 12.69
C SER A 447 10.85 -9.07 11.31
N THR A 448 12.03 -9.66 11.04
CA THR A 448 12.75 -9.52 9.77
C THR A 448 12.15 -10.49 8.74
N GLY A 449 11.01 -10.13 8.15
CA GLY A 449 10.38 -10.93 7.09
C GLY A 449 11.06 -10.76 5.73
N LEU A 450 10.28 -10.81 4.64
CA LEU A 450 10.62 -10.11 3.39
C LEU A 450 10.53 -8.59 3.61
N ASP A 451 11.20 -8.09 4.64
CA ASP A 451 11.28 -6.67 4.91
C ASP A 451 12.01 -5.99 3.75
N LYS A 452 11.68 -4.73 3.50
CA LYS A 452 12.24 -3.93 2.40
C LYS A 452 13.74 -3.66 2.56
N ARG A 453 14.36 -4.00 3.69
CA ARG A 453 15.78 -3.66 3.98
C ARG A 453 16.69 -4.86 4.10
N PHE A 454 16.26 -5.94 4.75
CA PHE A 454 17.08 -7.13 5.00
C PHE A 454 16.31 -8.40 4.70
N TYR A 455 17.02 -9.44 4.29
CA TYR A 455 16.47 -10.77 4.04
C TYR A 455 17.08 -11.78 5.03
N LEU A 456 16.26 -12.65 5.62
CA LEU A 456 16.70 -13.82 6.40
C LEU A 456 15.78 -15.00 6.06
N THR A 457 16.35 -16.20 5.98
CA THR A 457 15.54 -17.43 5.88
C THR A 457 15.02 -17.82 7.27
N ASN A 458 13.97 -18.63 7.34
CA ASN A 458 13.45 -19.10 8.63
C ASN A 458 14.51 -19.92 9.39
N GLU A 459 15.29 -20.74 8.69
CA GLU A 459 16.36 -21.54 9.31
C GLU A 459 17.46 -20.65 9.91
N MET A 460 17.82 -19.55 9.22
CA MET A 460 18.76 -18.57 9.76
C MET A 460 18.22 -17.96 11.06
N VAL A 461 16.95 -17.57 11.07
CA VAL A 461 16.31 -17.00 12.26
C VAL A 461 16.28 -18.01 13.39
N ASP A 462 15.87 -19.25 13.13
CA ASP A 462 15.78 -20.30 14.14
C ASP A 462 17.15 -20.60 14.76
N ILE A 463 18.20 -20.71 13.95
CA ILE A 463 19.57 -20.94 14.44
C ILE A 463 20.06 -19.76 15.28
N LEU A 464 19.87 -18.52 14.81
CA LEU A 464 20.25 -17.33 15.57
C LEU A 464 19.50 -17.25 16.91
N VAL A 465 18.21 -17.54 16.91
CA VAL A 465 17.37 -17.51 18.12
C VAL A 465 17.77 -18.62 19.09
N ASN A 466 18.09 -19.81 18.60
CA ASN A 466 18.60 -20.91 19.43
C ASN A 466 19.95 -20.55 20.04
N ASN A 467 20.89 -20.02 19.26
CA ASN A 467 22.19 -19.55 19.75
C ASN A 467 22.02 -18.47 20.82
N ILE A 468 21.11 -17.51 20.62
CA ILE A 468 20.76 -16.51 21.64
C ILE A 468 20.19 -17.19 22.89
N GLY A 469 19.31 -18.19 22.73
CA GLY A 469 18.75 -18.98 23.82
C GLY A 469 19.84 -19.64 24.66
N ASP A 470 20.77 -20.33 24.03
CA ASP A 470 21.89 -21.02 24.69
C ASP A 470 22.80 -20.02 25.42
N LEU A 471 23.08 -18.86 24.81
CA LEU A 471 23.88 -17.80 25.42
C LEU A 471 23.21 -17.15 26.65
N ILE A 472 21.87 -17.08 26.69
CA ILE A 472 21.11 -16.56 27.85
C ILE A 472 21.06 -17.59 28.99
N HIS A 473 20.89 -18.89 28.67
CA HIS A 473 20.65 -19.92 29.69
C HIS A 473 21.92 -20.66 30.14
N GLY A 474 23.02 -20.56 29.37
CA GLY A 474 24.31 -21.18 29.64
C GLY A 474 25.33 -20.31 30.37
N GLY A 475 24.94 -19.10 30.82
CA GLY A 475 25.76 -18.15 31.58
C GLY A 475 25.67 -18.31 33.09
#